data_AF-A0A9Q0TFQ4-F1
#
_entry.id   AF-A0A9Q0TFQ4-F1
#
_cell.length_a   1.000
_cell.length_b   1.000
_cell.length_c   1.000
_cell.angle_alpha   90.00
_cell.angle_beta   90.00
_cell.angle_gamma   90.00
#
_symmetry.space_group_name_H-M   'P 1'
#
loop_
_entity.id
_entity.type
_entity.pdbx_description
1 polymer ?
#
loop_
_entity_poly.entity_id
_entity_poly.type
_entity_poly.pdbx_seq_one_letter_code
_entity_poly.pdbx_strand_id
1 'polypeptide(L)'
;MDFPSKRRRSRSLHAILLFCLLFPIGLSFAEEASHDGDSPKFPGCDHPYNLVKVKNWANGVEGETFSGITARFGDFSSKRGEEYLSYLATSKEIYLSQGSLSGSIATVVRGGCDFTTKAEIAQSEGAAALLVINDEEELAEMGCEKGSSAQDISIPVVLIPKSGGQYLNKSIVDGQKVELLFYAPVRPPVDFSVIFLWIMAVGTVVCASVWSEIANSEETNER
;
A
#
# COMPACT_ATOMS: atom_id res chain seq x y z
N MET A 1 16.06 27.67 56.92
CA MET A 1 15.01 26.97 56.15
C MET A 1 14.98 27.60 54.78
N ASP A 2 15.81 27.07 53.89
CA ASP A 2 16.01 27.60 52.53
C ASP A 2 14.85 27.23 51.63
N PHE A 3 14.19 28.23 51.06
CA PHE A 3 13.23 28.05 49.97
C PHE A 3 13.97 27.59 48.72
N PRO A 4 13.65 26.42 48.13
CA PRO A 4 14.26 26.04 46.86
C PRO A 4 13.74 26.96 45.75
N SER A 5 14.70 27.62 45.12
CA SER A 5 14.56 28.69 44.15
C SER A 5 13.65 28.38 42.95
N LYS A 6 12.74 29.32 42.67
CA LYS A 6 11.97 29.52 41.42
C LYS A 6 12.83 29.34 40.14
N ARG A 7 14.13 29.60 40.26
CA ARG A 7 15.14 29.53 39.18
C ARG A 7 15.46 28.11 38.70
N ARG A 8 15.31 27.08 39.55
CA ARG A 8 15.58 25.68 39.18
C ARG A 8 14.44 25.05 38.37
N ARG A 9 13.20 25.49 38.60
CA ARG A 9 11.97 25.02 37.93
C ARG A 9 11.84 25.52 36.49
N SER A 10 12.18 26.80 36.24
CA SER A 10 12.18 27.41 34.89
C SER A 10 13.16 26.73 33.92
N ARG A 11 14.33 26.27 34.40
CA ARG A 11 15.30 25.51 33.58
C ARG A 11 14.78 24.12 33.21
N SER A 12 13.94 23.51 34.04
CA SER A 12 13.29 22.22 33.78
C SER A 12 12.19 22.34 32.72
N LEU A 13 11.38 23.41 32.78
CA LEU A 13 10.37 23.73 31.75
C LEU A 13 11.01 24.00 30.38
N HIS A 14 12.09 24.78 30.34
CA HIS A 14 12.83 25.01 29.08
C HIS A 14 13.48 23.74 28.54
N ALA A 15 13.97 22.85 29.42
CA ALA A 15 14.54 21.57 29.01
C ALA A 15 13.47 20.60 28.47
N ILE A 16 12.27 20.57 29.06
CA ILE A 16 11.13 19.78 28.57
C ILE A 16 10.63 20.34 27.23
N LEU A 17 10.50 21.66 27.09
CA LEU A 17 10.16 22.33 25.83
C LEU A 17 11.21 22.08 24.74
N LEU A 18 12.51 22.17 25.05
CA LEU A 18 13.59 21.83 24.12
C LEU A 18 13.56 20.35 23.73
N PHE A 19 13.27 19.45 24.68
CA PHE A 19 13.17 18.01 24.41
C PHE A 19 11.96 17.70 23.52
N CYS A 20 10.80 18.32 23.78
CA CYS A 20 9.61 18.21 22.92
C CYS A 20 9.80 18.82 21.53
N LEU A 21 10.60 19.88 21.39
CA LEU A 21 10.89 20.54 20.11
C LEU A 21 11.98 19.84 19.28
N LEU A 22 12.96 19.17 19.92
CA LEU A 22 14.10 18.54 19.24
C LEU A 22 13.93 17.04 18.97
N PHE A 23 13.00 16.36 19.65
CA PHE A 23 12.73 14.94 19.42
C PHE A 23 11.90 14.58 18.17
N PRO A 24 11.10 15.46 17.51
CA PRO A 24 10.13 14.98 16.52
C PRO A 24 10.66 14.87 15.08
N ILE A 25 11.89 15.30 14.79
CA ILE A 25 12.45 15.17 13.42
C ILE A 25 12.56 13.70 12.99
N GLY A 26 12.67 12.76 13.94
CA GLY A 26 12.76 11.32 13.65
C GLY A 26 11.43 10.57 13.50
N LEU A 27 10.30 11.10 13.99
CA LEU A 27 9.03 10.34 14.15
C LEU A 27 7.94 10.71 13.14
N SER A 28 8.14 11.76 12.33
CA SER A 28 7.16 12.17 11.29
C SER A 28 7.44 11.59 9.91
N PHE A 29 8.45 10.73 9.78
CA PHE A 29 8.50 9.85 8.62
C PHE A 29 7.37 8.84 8.78
N ALA A 30 6.38 8.88 7.88
CA ALA A 30 5.63 7.68 7.59
C ALA A 30 6.67 6.68 7.07
N GLU A 31 7.18 5.83 7.97
CA GLU A 31 8.05 4.74 7.56
C GLU A 31 7.17 3.84 6.71
N GLU A 32 7.42 3.90 5.42
CA GLU A 32 6.81 3.05 4.43
C GLU A 32 7.27 1.65 4.77
N ALA A 33 6.38 0.86 5.37
CA ALA A 33 6.54 -0.58 5.38
C ALA A 33 6.26 -1.08 3.95
N SER A 34 7.06 -0.66 2.96
CA SER A 34 7.53 -1.64 1.99
C SER A 34 8.28 -2.65 2.83
N HIS A 35 7.59 -3.72 3.21
CA HIS A 35 8.16 -4.81 4.00
C HIS A 35 9.18 -5.52 3.09
N ASP A 36 10.37 -4.93 2.89
CA ASP A 36 11.52 -5.62 2.26
C ASP A 36 12.13 -6.52 3.34
N GLY A 37 11.31 -7.41 3.90
CA GLY A 37 11.65 -8.33 4.96
C GLY A 37 12.39 -9.52 4.37
N ASP A 38 13.71 -9.50 4.47
CA ASP A 38 14.65 -10.65 4.47
C ASP A 38 14.53 -11.68 3.32
N SER A 39 13.74 -11.38 2.30
CA SER A 39 13.44 -12.31 1.22
C SER A 39 14.62 -12.36 0.24
N PRO A 40 15.05 -13.55 -0.23
CA PRO A 40 16.22 -13.67 -1.09
C PRO A 40 16.06 -12.87 -2.38
N LYS A 41 17.00 -11.95 -2.64
CA LYS A 41 17.04 -11.16 -3.88
C LYS A 41 17.61 -12.03 -5.00
N PHE A 42 16.79 -12.31 -6.01
CA PHE A 42 17.20 -13.00 -7.22
C PHE A 42 17.26 -12.00 -8.38
N PRO A 43 18.12 -12.22 -9.39
CA PRO A 43 18.06 -11.40 -10.60
C PRO A 43 16.65 -11.49 -11.20
N GLY A 44 16.05 -10.36 -11.57
CA GLY A 44 14.65 -10.27 -12.03
C GLY A 44 13.58 -10.32 -10.92
N CYS A 45 13.98 -10.47 -9.66
CA CYS A 45 13.09 -10.54 -8.50
C CYS A 45 13.58 -9.63 -7.35
N ASP A 46 13.68 -8.34 -7.65
CA ASP A 46 14.08 -7.31 -6.67
C ASP A 46 13.18 -6.07 -6.76
N HIS A 47 12.05 -6.15 -7.47
CA HIS A 47 11.09 -5.05 -7.45
C HIS A 47 10.41 -4.97 -6.08
N PRO A 48 10.14 -3.74 -5.58
CA PRO A 48 9.40 -3.56 -4.33
C PRO A 48 7.93 -3.93 -4.51
N TYR A 49 7.30 -4.38 -3.43
CA TYR A 49 5.86 -4.54 -3.39
C TYR A 49 5.18 -3.17 -3.36
N ASN A 50 4.39 -2.88 -4.40
CA ASN A 50 3.62 -1.65 -4.47
C ASN A 50 2.14 -1.97 -4.30
N LEU A 51 1.47 -1.19 -3.46
CA LEU A 51 0.02 -1.19 -3.38
C LEU A 51 -0.55 -0.45 -4.59
N VAL A 52 -1.42 -1.13 -5.32
CA VAL A 52 -2.09 -0.61 -6.51
C VAL A 52 -3.60 -0.58 -6.30
N LYS A 53 -4.26 0.28 -7.04
CA LYS A 53 -5.70 0.30 -7.21
C LYS A 53 -6.04 -0.33 -8.55
N VAL A 54 -7.10 -1.13 -8.55
CA VAL A 54 -7.62 -1.81 -9.74
C VAL A 54 -9.00 -1.25 -10.02
N LYS A 55 -9.11 -0.38 -11.01
CA LYS A 55 -10.41 0.06 -11.52
C LYS A 55 -10.96 -0.98 -12.48
N ASN A 56 -12.28 -1.10 -12.51
CA ASN A 56 -12.95 -1.94 -13.48
C ASN A 56 -14.10 -1.20 -14.18
N TRP A 57 -14.35 -1.58 -15.42
CA TRP A 57 -15.54 -1.18 -16.16
C TRP A 57 -16.21 -2.42 -16.74
N ALA A 58 -17.51 -2.56 -16.55
CA ALA A 58 -18.32 -3.59 -17.17
C ALA A 58 -19.21 -2.95 -18.25
N ASN A 59 -18.99 -3.32 -19.52
CA ASN A 59 -19.66 -2.70 -20.67
C ASN A 59 -19.56 -1.16 -20.68
N GLY A 60 -18.43 -0.61 -20.23
CA GLY A 60 -18.17 0.83 -20.17
C GLY A 60 -18.73 1.54 -18.93
N VAL A 61 -19.42 0.84 -18.02
CA VAL A 61 -19.87 1.40 -16.74
C VAL A 61 -18.81 1.14 -15.67
N GLU A 62 -18.33 2.20 -15.01
CA GLU A 62 -17.34 2.10 -13.92
C GLU A 62 -17.93 1.31 -12.74
N GLY A 63 -17.22 0.26 -12.32
CA GLY A 63 -17.57 -0.61 -11.21
C GLY A 63 -16.76 -0.30 -9.94
N GLU A 64 -16.74 -1.27 -9.02
CA GLU A 64 -16.01 -1.13 -7.75
C GLU A 64 -14.48 -1.08 -7.95
N THR A 65 -13.80 -0.19 -7.22
CA THR A 65 -12.34 -0.14 -7.26
C THR A 65 -11.74 -1.03 -6.18
N PHE A 66 -10.90 -1.98 -6.57
CA PHE A 66 -10.23 -2.89 -5.64
C PHE A 66 -8.84 -2.39 -5.27
N SER A 67 -8.33 -2.83 -4.13
CA SER A 67 -6.91 -2.70 -3.80
C SER A 67 -6.19 -3.99 -4.17
N GLY A 68 -4.99 -3.88 -4.72
CA GLY A 68 -4.12 -5.00 -5.05
C GLY A 68 -2.68 -4.73 -4.68
N ILE A 69 -1.83 -5.73 -4.86
CA ILE A 69 -0.39 -5.67 -4.61
C ILE A 69 0.36 -6.23 -5.81
N THR A 70 1.47 -5.59 -6.19
CA THR A 70 2.32 -6.06 -7.30
C THR A 70 3.22 -7.21 -6.86
N ALA A 71 3.70 -8.02 -7.82
CA ALA A 71 4.77 -8.99 -7.57
C ALA A 71 6.16 -8.33 -7.52
N ARG A 72 7.17 -9.05 -7.01
CA ARG A 72 8.59 -8.63 -7.08
C ARG A 72 9.24 -8.78 -8.46
N PHE A 73 8.52 -9.38 -9.40
CA PHE A 73 8.94 -9.68 -10.76
C PHE A 73 7.93 -9.13 -11.76
N GLY A 74 8.27 -9.13 -13.04
CA GLY A 74 7.48 -8.46 -14.07
C GLY A 74 7.82 -6.98 -14.19
N ASP A 75 7.60 -6.42 -15.38
CA ASP A 75 7.85 -5.00 -15.64
C ASP A 75 6.58 -4.18 -15.47
N PHE A 76 6.53 -3.40 -14.40
CA PHE A 76 5.58 -2.31 -14.24
C PHE A 76 6.21 -1.03 -14.81
N SER A 77 6.42 -1.01 -16.14
CA SER A 77 7.00 0.15 -16.80
C SER A 77 6.02 1.32 -16.73
N SER A 78 6.18 2.16 -15.71
CA SER A 78 5.43 3.39 -15.51
C SER A 78 5.71 4.33 -16.67
N LYS A 79 4.77 4.48 -17.61
CA LYS A 79 4.81 5.63 -18.52
C LYS A 79 4.44 6.88 -17.73
N ARG A 80 5.47 7.47 -17.09
CA ARG A 80 5.57 8.83 -16.56
C ARG A 80 4.22 9.47 -16.20
N GLY A 81 3.84 9.31 -14.94
CA GLY A 81 2.75 10.04 -14.31
C GLY A 81 1.41 9.33 -14.40
N GLU A 82 1.10 8.56 -13.34
CA GLU A 82 -0.26 8.38 -12.80
C GLU A 82 -1.26 7.38 -13.41
N GLU A 83 -1.00 6.66 -14.51
CA GLU A 83 -1.91 5.56 -14.93
C GLU A 83 -1.13 4.36 -15.50
N TYR A 84 -1.21 3.21 -14.82
CA TYR A 84 -0.63 1.97 -15.31
C TYR A 84 -1.66 1.22 -16.18
N LEU A 85 -1.67 1.57 -17.46
CA LEU A 85 -2.14 0.74 -18.56
C LEU A 85 -3.60 0.23 -18.46
N SER A 86 -4.49 0.86 -19.22
CA SER A 86 -5.82 0.33 -19.51
C SER A 86 -5.68 -0.88 -20.43
N TYR A 87 -5.96 -2.08 -19.93
CA TYR A 87 -6.00 -3.29 -20.75
C TYR A 87 -7.38 -3.94 -20.66
N LEU A 88 -7.79 -4.57 -21.76
CA LEU A 88 -9.04 -5.32 -21.79
C LEU A 88 -8.88 -6.56 -20.89
N ALA A 89 -9.72 -6.72 -19.87
CA ALA A 89 -9.71 -7.94 -19.09
C ALA A 89 -10.61 -8.96 -19.77
N THR A 90 -9.99 -9.89 -20.49
CA THR A 90 -10.68 -11.10 -20.89
C THR A 90 -10.44 -12.11 -19.80
N SER A 91 -11.45 -12.42 -18.99
CA SER A 91 -11.35 -13.62 -18.17
C SER A 91 -11.31 -14.80 -19.13
N LYS A 92 -10.19 -15.48 -19.04
CA LYS A 92 -10.01 -16.79 -19.59
C LYS A 92 -9.39 -17.55 -18.46
N GLU A 93 -10.13 -18.51 -17.91
CA GLU A 93 -9.52 -19.48 -17.02
C GLU A 93 -8.37 -20.10 -17.80
N ILE A 94 -7.12 -19.80 -17.39
CA ILE A 94 -5.92 -20.40 -17.97
C ILE A 94 -5.82 -21.83 -17.41
N TYR A 95 -6.77 -22.63 -17.87
CA TYR A 95 -6.73 -24.07 -17.90
C TYR A 95 -7.28 -24.41 -19.30
N LEU A 96 -6.40 -24.43 -20.29
CA LEU A 96 -6.64 -25.07 -21.59
C LEU A 96 -7.70 -24.40 -22.50
N SER A 97 -7.49 -23.16 -22.94
CA SER A 97 -8.29 -22.66 -24.08
C SER A 97 -7.42 -22.01 -25.17
N GLN A 98 -7.52 -22.55 -26.38
CA GLN A 98 -6.80 -22.12 -27.59
C GLN A 98 -7.37 -20.80 -28.12
N GLY A 99 -6.78 -19.67 -27.73
CA GLY A 99 -7.14 -18.37 -28.27
C GLY A 99 -6.14 -17.32 -27.81
N SER A 100 -5.67 -16.50 -28.75
CA SER A 100 -4.65 -15.49 -28.48
C SER A 100 -5.14 -14.47 -27.45
N LEU A 101 -4.41 -14.31 -26.35
CA LEU A 101 -4.66 -13.28 -25.33
C LEU A 101 -4.01 -11.93 -25.71
N SER A 102 -3.72 -11.71 -26.99
CA SER A 102 -2.94 -10.55 -27.45
C SER A 102 -3.55 -9.23 -26.99
N GLY A 103 -2.90 -8.57 -26.04
CA GLY A 103 -3.34 -7.29 -25.47
C GLY A 103 -4.38 -7.38 -24.35
N SER A 104 -4.74 -8.58 -23.89
CA SER A 104 -5.70 -8.81 -22.81
C SER A 104 -5.02 -9.13 -21.47
N ILE A 105 -5.71 -8.87 -20.36
CA ILE A 105 -5.27 -9.25 -19.01
C ILE A 105 -5.70 -10.70 -18.75
N ALA A 106 -4.74 -11.56 -18.46
CA ALA A 106 -4.98 -12.91 -17.96
C ALA A 106 -5.47 -12.85 -16.51
N THR A 107 -6.51 -13.62 -16.16
CA THR A 107 -6.97 -13.72 -14.77
C THR A 107 -6.86 -15.16 -14.28
N VAL A 108 -6.23 -15.38 -13.13
CA VAL A 108 -5.99 -16.71 -12.56
C VAL A 108 -6.24 -16.71 -11.06
N VAL A 109 -6.73 -17.83 -10.51
CA VAL A 109 -6.87 -18.00 -9.06
C VAL A 109 -5.54 -18.49 -8.46
N ARG A 110 -5.23 -18.04 -7.24
CA ARG A 110 -4.09 -18.52 -6.45
C ARG A 110 -4.21 -20.02 -6.18
N GLY A 111 -3.06 -20.71 -6.18
CA GLY A 111 -2.95 -22.15 -5.93
C GLY A 111 -2.55 -22.96 -7.17
N GLY A 112 -2.23 -24.24 -6.94
CA GLY A 112 -1.84 -25.20 -7.99
C GLY A 112 -0.37 -25.12 -8.43
N CYS A 113 0.15 -23.92 -8.72
CA CYS A 113 1.54 -23.68 -9.11
C CYS A 113 2.03 -22.30 -8.69
N ASP A 114 3.33 -22.05 -8.82
CA ASP A 114 3.99 -20.84 -8.39
C ASP A 114 3.59 -19.61 -9.22
N PHE A 115 3.70 -18.42 -8.62
CA PHE A 115 3.31 -17.17 -9.26
C PHE A 115 4.13 -16.87 -10.53
N THR A 116 5.43 -17.17 -10.52
CA THR A 116 6.31 -16.99 -11.68
C THR A 116 5.89 -17.89 -12.84
N THR A 117 5.52 -19.14 -12.54
CA THR A 117 5.05 -20.10 -13.55
C THR A 117 3.73 -19.64 -14.18
N LYS A 118 2.79 -19.12 -13.37
CA LYS A 118 1.53 -18.54 -13.89
C LYS A 118 1.80 -17.36 -14.83
N ALA A 119 2.73 -16.49 -14.47
CA ALA A 119 3.09 -15.34 -15.27
C ALA A 119 3.82 -15.72 -16.56
N GLU A 120 4.71 -16.71 -16.52
CA GLU A 120 5.37 -17.24 -17.72
C GLU A 120 4.35 -17.82 -18.72
N ILE A 121 3.38 -18.60 -18.23
CA ILE A 121 2.30 -19.16 -19.07
C ILE A 121 1.47 -18.01 -19.65
N ALA A 122 1.01 -17.07 -18.83
CA ALA A 122 0.21 -15.94 -19.30
C ALA A 122 0.96 -15.10 -20.36
N GLN A 123 2.24 -14.84 -20.15
CA GLN A 123 3.09 -14.14 -21.11
C GLN A 123 3.25 -14.94 -22.41
N SER A 124 3.46 -16.26 -22.33
CA SER A 124 3.57 -17.12 -23.51
C SER A 124 2.29 -17.16 -24.35
N GLU A 125 1.14 -16.93 -23.73
CA GLU A 125 -0.17 -16.80 -24.40
C GLU A 125 -0.41 -15.39 -24.99
N GLY A 126 0.53 -14.47 -24.78
CA GLY A 126 0.49 -13.09 -25.30
C GLY A 126 -0.31 -12.12 -24.42
N ALA A 127 -0.58 -12.47 -23.16
CA ALA A 127 -1.25 -11.56 -22.23
C ALA A 127 -0.43 -10.29 -22.01
N ALA A 128 -1.12 -9.17 -21.82
CA ALA A 128 -0.50 -7.89 -21.51
C ALA A 128 -0.22 -7.69 -20.03
N ALA A 129 -0.95 -8.39 -19.16
CA ALA A 129 -0.79 -8.38 -17.71
C ALA A 129 -1.39 -9.65 -17.10
N LEU A 130 -0.98 -9.99 -15.88
CA LEU A 130 -1.56 -11.07 -15.08
C LEU A 130 -2.25 -10.50 -13.83
N LEU A 131 -3.52 -10.86 -13.66
CA LEU A 131 -4.30 -10.64 -12.46
C LEU A 131 -4.47 -11.95 -11.69
N VAL A 132 -3.96 -12.00 -10.47
CA VAL A 132 -4.09 -13.14 -9.57
C VAL A 132 -5.20 -12.86 -8.56
N ILE A 133 -6.20 -13.73 -8.49
CA ILE A 133 -7.26 -13.69 -7.50
C ILE A 133 -6.81 -14.50 -6.29
N ASN A 134 -6.74 -13.86 -5.13
CA ASN A 134 -6.40 -14.54 -3.90
C ASN A 134 -7.53 -15.46 -3.42
N ASP A 135 -7.18 -16.47 -2.64
CA ASP A 135 -8.12 -17.37 -1.97
C ASP A 135 -8.66 -16.80 -0.64
N GLU A 136 -7.95 -15.81 -0.09
CA GLU A 136 -8.25 -15.05 1.12
C GLU A 136 -8.53 -13.56 0.82
N GLU A 137 -9.05 -12.82 1.81
CA GLU A 137 -9.32 -11.38 1.69
C GLU A 137 -8.08 -10.52 1.94
N GLU A 138 -7.09 -11.03 2.67
CA GLU A 138 -5.83 -10.33 2.90
C GLU A 138 -4.95 -10.38 1.65
N LEU A 139 -4.19 -9.32 1.37
CA LEU A 139 -3.26 -9.32 0.25
C LEU A 139 -2.00 -10.11 0.62
N ALA A 140 -1.61 -11.04 -0.24
CA ALA A 140 -0.39 -11.83 -0.07
C ALA A 140 0.74 -11.30 -0.94
N GLU A 141 1.94 -11.31 -0.39
CA GLU A 141 3.16 -10.97 -1.12
C GLU A 141 3.55 -12.07 -2.13
N MET A 142 3.82 -11.66 -3.37
CA MET A 142 4.24 -12.57 -4.44
C MET A 142 5.76 -12.48 -4.65
N GLY A 143 6.48 -13.34 -3.93
CA GLY A 143 7.92 -13.53 -4.09
C GLY A 143 8.28 -14.46 -5.26
N CYS A 144 9.58 -14.70 -5.43
CA CYS A 144 10.09 -15.66 -6.41
C CYS A 144 10.80 -16.82 -5.73
N GLU A 145 10.75 -17.97 -6.39
CA GLU A 145 11.50 -19.15 -5.98
C GLU A 145 12.90 -19.21 -6.59
N LYS A 146 13.80 -19.93 -5.94
CA LYS A 146 15.17 -20.13 -6.41
C LYS A 146 15.17 -20.94 -7.71
N GLY A 147 15.70 -20.36 -8.78
CA GLY A 147 15.75 -20.99 -10.11
C GLY A 147 14.52 -20.71 -10.98
N SER A 148 13.66 -19.79 -10.56
CA SER A 148 12.53 -19.32 -11.38
C SER A 148 12.99 -18.45 -12.57
N SER A 149 12.16 -18.42 -13.61
CA SER A 149 12.27 -17.61 -14.83
C SER A 149 11.91 -16.13 -14.62
N ALA A 150 12.03 -15.61 -13.40
CA ALA A 150 11.56 -14.26 -13.02
C ALA A 150 12.15 -13.13 -13.89
N GLN A 151 13.38 -13.31 -14.40
CA GLN A 151 14.05 -12.36 -15.30
C GLN A 151 13.41 -12.25 -16.68
N ASP A 152 12.77 -13.32 -17.13
CA ASP A 152 12.17 -13.41 -18.46
C ASP A 152 10.73 -12.89 -18.46
N ILE A 153 10.17 -12.59 -17.28
CA ILE A 153 8.80 -12.07 -17.13
C ILE A 153 8.83 -10.56 -17.30
N SER A 154 8.21 -10.10 -18.38
CA SER A 154 8.06 -8.69 -18.76
C SER A 154 6.65 -8.14 -18.54
N ILE A 155 5.66 -8.99 -18.26
CA ILE A 155 4.29 -8.55 -18.00
C ILE A 155 4.12 -8.14 -16.52
N PRO A 156 3.32 -7.09 -16.22
CA PRO A 156 2.96 -6.74 -14.85
C PRO A 156 2.05 -7.81 -14.21
N VAL A 157 2.30 -8.11 -12.93
CA VAL A 157 1.56 -9.10 -12.15
C VAL A 157 0.98 -8.45 -10.89
N VAL A 158 -0.35 -8.48 -10.76
CA VAL A 158 -1.10 -7.90 -9.63
C VAL A 158 -1.93 -8.97 -8.94
N LEU A 159 -1.93 -9.00 -7.62
CA LEU A 159 -2.82 -9.82 -6.81
C LEU A 159 -3.92 -8.97 -6.18
N ILE A 160 -5.16 -9.46 -6.22
CA ILE A 160 -6.36 -8.85 -5.63
C ILE A 160 -7.02 -9.79 -4.61
N PRO A 161 -7.79 -9.27 -3.64
CA PRO A 161 -8.50 -10.10 -2.68
C PRO A 161 -9.57 -10.97 -3.36
N LYS A 162 -9.98 -12.03 -2.65
CA LYS A 162 -11.01 -12.96 -3.11
C LYS A 162 -12.32 -12.26 -3.48
N SER A 163 -12.82 -11.35 -2.64
CA SER A 163 -14.04 -10.58 -2.91
C SER A 163 -14.01 -9.83 -4.24
N GLY A 164 -12.88 -9.16 -4.55
CA GLY A 164 -12.69 -8.47 -5.82
C GLY A 164 -12.67 -9.42 -7.02
N GLY A 165 -12.01 -10.57 -6.88
CA GLY A 165 -12.02 -11.60 -7.91
C GLY A 165 -13.41 -12.19 -8.18
N GLN A 166 -14.21 -12.41 -7.12
CA GLN A 166 -15.60 -12.87 -7.25
C GLN A 166 -16.50 -11.84 -7.94
N TYR A 167 -16.34 -10.56 -7.62
CA TYR A 167 -17.05 -9.47 -8.30
C TYR A 167 -16.75 -9.47 -9.80
N LEU A 168 -15.48 -9.53 -10.17
CA LEU A 168 -15.06 -9.55 -11.57
C LEU A 168 -15.59 -10.81 -12.29
N ASN A 169 -15.43 -11.97 -11.66
CA ASN A 169 -15.86 -13.23 -12.26
C ASN A 169 -17.37 -13.24 -12.54
N LYS A 170 -18.18 -12.64 -11.66
CA LYS A 170 -19.63 -12.49 -11.90
C LYS A 170 -19.90 -11.71 -13.18
N SER A 171 -19.27 -10.55 -13.38
CA SER A 171 -19.42 -9.75 -14.60
C SER A 171 -18.99 -10.52 -15.85
N ILE A 172 -17.95 -11.34 -15.75
CA ILE A 172 -17.48 -12.12 -16.91
C ILE A 172 -18.43 -13.28 -17.23
N VAL A 173 -18.90 -14.01 -16.21
CA VAL A 173 -19.89 -15.10 -16.38
C VAL A 173 -21.20 -14.55 -16.95
N ASP A 174 -21.58 -13.32 -16.59
CA ASP A 174 -22.73 -12.61 -17.14
C ASP A 174 -22.51 -12.14 -18.60
N GLY A 175 -21.35 -12.43 -19.19
CA GLY A 175 -21.01 -12.10 -20.58
C GLY A 175 -20.68 -10.63 -20.81
N GLN A 176 -20.40 -9.87 -19.75
CA GLN A 176 -20.03 -8.46 -19.86
C GLN A 176 -18.57 -8.33 -20.31
N LYS A 177 -18.30 -7.32 -21.13
CA LYS A 177 -16.94 -6.92 -21.47
C LYS A 177 -16.33 -6.18 -20.28
N VAL A 178 -15.35 -6.80 -19.62
CA VAL A 178 -14.66 -6.21 -18.47
C VAL A 178 -13.35 -5.57 -18.92
N GLU A 179 -13.13 -4.33 -18.52
CA GLU A 179 -11.88 -3.60 -18.74
C GLU A 179 -11.28 -3.27 -17.38
N LEU A 180 -9.95 -3.40 -17.23
CA LEU A 180 -9.28 -3.09 -15.98
C LEU A 180 -8.14 -2.10 -16.21
N LEU A 181 -7.91 -1.29 -15.19
CA LEU A 181 -6.81 -0.34 -15.13
C LEU A 181 -6.13 -0.49 -13.77
N PHE A 182 -4.82 -0.66 -13.81
CA PHE A 182 -3.99 -0.65 -12.61
C PHE A 182 -3.45 0.77 -12.41
N TYR A 183 -3.42 1.26 -11.17
CA TYR A 183 -2.68 2.50 -10.90
C TYR A 183 -2.18 2.55 -9.47
N ALA A 184 -0.99 3.11 -9.26
CA ALA A 184 -0.42 3.33 -7.92
C ALA A 184 -0.57 4.81 -7.56
N PRO A 185 -1.52 5.18 -6.66
CA PRO A 185 -1.65 6.58 -6.23
C PRO A 185 -0.44 6.99 -5.39
N VAL A 186 0.12 8.18 -5.68
CA VAL A 186 1.21 8.75 -4.88
C VAL A 186 0.70 9.02 -3.47
N ARG A 187 1.32 8.40 -2.47
CA ARG A 187 1.01 8.65 -1.06
C ARG A 187 1.70 9.94 -0.62
N PRO A 188 1.01 10.86 0.08
CA PRO A 188 1.68 12.01 0.66
C PRO A 188 2.71 11.55 1.71
N PRO A 189 3.90 12.15 1.78
CA PRO A 189 4.95 11.73 2.71
C PRO A 189 4.60 12.00 4.18
N VAL A 190 3.59 12.81 4.44
CA VAL A 190 3.14 13.19 5.79
C VAL A 190 1.66 12.86 5.97
N ASP A 191 1.34 12.12 7.03
CA ASP A 191 -0.03 11.90 7.47
C ASP A 191 -0.44 13.00 8.46
N PHE A 192 -1.31 13.90 8.02
CA PHE A 192 -1.82 14.99 8.85
C PHE A 192 -2.58 14.51 10.10
N SER A 193 -3.18 13.32 10.06
CA SER A 193 -3.88 12.74 11.20
C SER A 193 -2.92 12.42 12.33
N VAL A 194 -1.75 11.87 12.00
CA VAL A 194 -0.69 11.56 12.97
C VAL A 194 -0.13 12.84 13.57
N ILE A 195 0.11 13.86 12.74
CA ILE A 195 0.54 15.19 13.19
C ILE A 195 -0.50 15.77 14.16
N PHE A 196 -1.78 15.69 13.81
CA PHE A 196 -2.87 16.19 14.66
C PHE A 196 -2.94 15.44 16.00
N LEU A 197 -2.91 14.11 15.97
CA LEU A 197 -2.92 13.28 17.19
C LEU A 197 -1.71 13.58 18.08
N TRP A 198 -0.53 13.83 17.49
CA TRP A 198 0.66 14.21 18.22
C TRP A 198 0.51 15.59 18.88
N ILE A 199 0.03 16.60 18.14
CA ILE A 199 -0.23 17.94 18.70
C ILE A 199 -1.23 17.87 19.85
N MET A 200 -2.29 17.08 19.72
CA MET A 200 -3.27 16.86 20.77
C MET A 200 -2.63 16.21 22.01
N ALA A 201 -1.82 15.17 21.84
CA ALA A 201 -1.13 14.49 22.93
C ALA A 201 -0.13 15.42 23.64
N VAL A 202 0.72 16.12 22.90
CA VAL A 202 1.66 17.09 23.50
C VAL A 202 0.93 18.24 24.16
N GLY A 203 -0.14 18.76 23.53
CA GLY A 203 -0.97 19.83 24.06
C GLY A 203 -1.59 19.46 25.41
N THR A 204 -2.17 18.27 25.52
CA THR A 204 -2.75 17.79 26.80
C THR A 204 -1.71 17.65 27.91
N VAL A 205 -0.52 17.10 27.61
CA VAL A 205 0.58 16.99 28.59
C VAL A 205 1.07 18.36 29.04
N VAL A 206 1.21 19.31 28.11
CA VAL A 206 1.61 20.69 28.45
C VAL A 206 0.56 21.34 29.33
N CYS A 207 -0.73 21.29 28.95
CA CYS A 207 -1.84 21.83 29.75
C CYS A 207 -1.89 21.23 31.16
N ALA A 208 -1.70 19.92 31.29
CA ALA A 208 -1.62 19.24 32.58
C ALA A 208 -0.41 19.71 33.40
N SER A 209 0.75 19.92 32.77
CA SER A 209 1.97 20.34 33.47
C SER A 209 1.90 21.75 34.05
N VAL A 210 1.19 22.67 33.38
CA VAL A 210 1.00 24.06 33.84
C VAL A 210 -0.28 24.25 34.66
N TRP A 211 -1.12 23.22 34.80
CA TRP A 211 -2.39 23.28 35.53
C TRP A 211 -2.25 23.88 36.93
N SER A 212 -1.19 23.51 37.65
CA SER A 212 -0.92 24.03 39.00
C SER A 212 -0.59 25.53 39.04
N GLU A 213 -0.03 26.10 37.98
CA GLU A 213 0.28 27.54 37.94
C GLU A 213 -0.95 28.36 37.57
N ILE A 214 -1.81 27.83 36.70
CA ILE A 214 -3.08 28.45 36.31
C ILE A 214 -4.05 28.48 37.50
N ALA A 215 -4.27 27.34 38.16
CA ALA A 215 -5.20 27.24 39.29
C ALA A 215 -4.80 28.18 40.46
N ASN A 216 -3.50 28.33 40.73
CA ASN A 216 -3.03 29.23 41.78
C ASN A 216 -3.22 30.73 41.43
N SER A 217 -3.26 31.09 40.14
CA SER A 217 -3.44 32.48 39.71
C SER A 217 -4.87 33.00 39.94
N GLU A 218 -5.86 32.12 39.90
CA GLU A 218 -7.26 32.46 40.18
C GLU A 218 -7.46 32.78 41.68
N GLU A 219 -6.88 31.99 42.58
CA GLU A 219 -6.98 32.22 44.03
C GLU A 219 -6.36 33.54 44.51
N THR A 220 -5.40 34.10 43.75
CA THR A 220 -4.76 35.36 44.11
C THR A 220 -5.52 36.59 43.62
N ASN A 221 -6.45 36.43 42.68
CA ASN A 221 -7.21 37.52 42.05
C ASN A 221 -8.59 37.74 42.71
N GLU A 222 -9.04 36.80 43.56
CA GLU A 222 -10.28 36.88 44.32
C GLU A 222 -10.09 37.41 45.77
N ARG A 223 -8.92 37.93 46.12
CA ARG A 223 -8.58 38.43 47.46
C ARG A 223 -8.16 39.89 47.44
#